data_AF-A0A7C1HS09-F1
#
_entry.id   AF-A0A7C1HS09-F1
#
_cell.length_a   1.000
_cell.length_b   1.000
_cell.length_c   1.000
_cell.angle_alpha   90.00
_cell.angle_beta   90.00
_cell.angle_gamma   90.00
#
_symmetry.space_group_name_H-M   'P 1'
#
loop_
_entity.id
_entity.type
_entity.pdbx_description
1 polymer ?
#
loop_
_entity_poly.entity_id
_entity_poly.type
_entity_poly.pdbx_seq_one_letter_code
_entity_poly.pdbx_strand_id
1 'polypeptide(L)'
;DRGYTLDDGEFLERLKTAGQGILIAEGREPMKNQSLILEIEQDMITILESTLNLSIDSVETMFRYRNLRPSLGASGGGPDRDDVTNFPDDPENDSDVVFIHGYNVTAEKARGWHSEIFKRLFWSGSKARFHGVTWYGDQGLVFKTLRYYADVTNAFHTSEHFADYINEDLKGDVTVMAHSAGNIVASAAIHDHGASVDRYYMFNAPLSKEVFLGESQAENPGLIHAAWRQENNKYNAVLYASEWSRLFGDSDSRSKLTWRDRFKNVTTTDVINFYSETDNVLHDFDREGTSSPPVGYVQYARSYPWCIAQLTKGRSQVGDFEILGVSVAMGWGFNGRIYPDGWAHDPMIIYTAGQMDDVIAQGTDILKPVPFFSPAGMEDLFEEGEAGSGFAEENHARIMAYGIPARDYAVGANYTFPGEEQNENMIKYVLKDANDKLIWPSNRLKGGLKWWHSDIRDVAYVYNYTLFDAISGRGVN
;
A
#
# COMPACT_ATOMS: atom_id res chain seq x y z
N ASP A 1 -30.76 -26.39 14.99
CA ASP A 1 -30.97 -24.93 15.01
C ASP A 1 -29.69 -24.21 15.41
N ARG A 2 -29.10 -23.45 14.49
CA ARG A 2 -28.02 -22.50 14.79
C ARG A 2 -28.68 -21.15 15.02
N GLY A 3 -29.31 -20.98 16.17
CA GLY A 3 -29.83 -19.68 16.58
C GLY A 3 -28.68 -18.78 17.01
N TYR A 4 -28.70 -17.52 16.60
CA TYR A 4 -27.83 -16.48 17.16
C TYR A 4 -28.51 -15.91 18.40
N THR A 5 -27.86 -15.97 19.55
CA THR A 5 -28.30 -15.25 20.75
C THR A 5 -27.76 -13.82 20.66
N LEU A 6 -28.66 -12.84 20.69
CA LEU A 6 -28.28 -11.44 20.87
C LEU A 6 -28.04 -11.22 22.36
N ASP A 7 -26.78 -11.04 22.78
CA ASP A 7 -26.40 -10.87 24.19
C ASP A 7 -26.54 -9.42 24.70
N ASP A 8 -27.19 -8.54 23.92
CA ASP A 8 -27.49 -7.17 24.34
C ASP A 8 -28.85 -7.10 25.05
N GLY A 9 -28.81 -7.28 26.38
CA GLY A 9 -30.01 -7.25 27.22
C GLY A 9 -30.72 -5.90 27.19
N GLU A 10 -30.02 -4.78 26.97
CA GLU A 10 -30.63 -3.46 26.94
C GLU A 10 -31.40 -3.24 25.63
N PHE A 11 -30.83 -3.66 24.50
CA PHE A 11 -31.52 -3.67 23.21
C PHE A 11 -32.76 -4.56 23.23
N LEU A 12 -32.65 -5.78 23.77
CA LEU A 12 -33.77 -6.71 23.85
C LEU A 12 -34.88 -6.19 24.77
N GLU A 13 -34.55 -5.57 25.90
CA GLU A 13 -35.55 -4.95 26.79
C GLU A 13 -36.22 -3.72 26.16
N ARG A 14 -35.51 -2.93 25.35
CA ARG A 14 -36.12 -1.84 24.57
C ARG A 14 -37.17 -2.36 23.59
N LEU A 15 -36.85 -3.41 22.84
CA LEU A 15 -37.79 -4.03 21.91
C LEU A 15 -39.03 -4.57 22.65
N LYS A 16 -38.82 -5.30 23.76
CA LYS A 16 -39.92 -5.82 24.59
C LYS A 16 -40.80 -4.70 25.15
N THR A 17 -40.19 -3.65 25.69
CA THR A 17 -40.92 -2.50 26.26
C THR A 17 -41.74 -1.77 25.20
N ALA A 18 -41.22 -1.67 23.98
CA ALA A 18 -41.92 -1.09 22.84
C ALA A 18 -42.97 -2.03 22.20
N GLY A 19 -43.09 -3.27 22.68
CA GLY A 19 -43.95 -4.29 22.05
C GLY A 19 -43.48 -4.69 20.64
N GLN A 20 -42.19 -4.55 20.35
CA GLN A 20 -41.58 -4.82 19.06
C GLN A 20 -40.85 -6.18 19.04
N GLY A 21 -40.73 -6.76 17.85
CA GLY A 21 -39.94 -7.96 17.58
C GLY A 21 -39.04 -7.76 16.36
N ILE A 22 -38.04 -8.63 16.20
CA ILE A 22 -37.14 -8.62 15.04
C ILE A 22 -37.21 -9.98 14.35
N LEU A 23 -37.34 -9.95 13.03
CA LEU A 23 -37.15 -11.10 12.16
C LEU A 23 -35.83 -10.92 11.42
N ILE A 24 -34.97 -11.94 11.49
CA ILE A 24 -33.72 -12.01 10.73
C ILE A 24 -33.83 -13.22 9.80
N ALA A 25 -33.66 -12.97 8.50
CA ALA A 25 -33.59 -14.00 7.49
C ALA A 25 -32.25 -13.90 6.76
N GLU A 26 -31.66 -15.05 6.44
CA GLU A 26 -30.41 -15.15 5.68
C GLU A 26 -30.68 -15.95 4.40
N GLY A 27 -30.34 -15.38 3.25
CA GLY A 27 -30.34 -16.09 1.98
C GLY A 27 -29.23 -17.14 1.98
N ARG A 28 -29.58 -18.41 1.78
CA ARG A 28 -28.61 -19.52 1.80
C ARG A 28 -28.15 -19.96 0.42
N GLU A 29 -28.92 -19.63 -0.60
CA GLU A 29 -28.67 -20.01 -2.00
C GLU A 29 -29.05 -18.85 -2.91
N PRO A 30 -28.44 -18.76 -4.12
CA PRO A 30 -28.84 -17.75 -5.08
C PRO A 30 -30.32 -17.88 -5.46
N MET A 31 -31.03 -16.76 -5.42
CA MET A 31 -32.44 -16.64 -5.79
C MET A 31 -32.61 -15.42 -6.68
N LYS A 32 -32.97 -15.62 -7.95
CA LYS A 32 -33.19 -14.54 -8.92
C LYS A 32 -34.68 -14.33 -9.13
N ASN A 33 -35.11 -13.07 -9.14
CA ASN A 33 -36.49 -12.66 -9.45
C ASN A 33 -37.54 -13.36 -8.57
N GLN A 34 -37.24 -13.54 -7.28
CA GLN A 34 -38.19 -14.10 -6.31
C GLN A 34 -38.56 -13.04 -5.28
N SER A 35 -39.78 -13.11 -4.78
CA SER A 35 -40.26 -12.20 -3.76
C SER A 35 -40.25 -12.88 -2.40
N LEU A 36 -39.70 -12.20 -1.39
CA LEU A 36 -39.94 -12.54 0.00
C LEU A 36 -41.30 -11.94 0.40
N ILE A 37 -42.25 -12.80 0.71
CA ILE A 37 -43.59 -12.39 1.13
C ILE A 37 -43.67 -12.53 2.65
N LEU A 38 -44.00 -11.45 3.34
CA LEU A 38 -44.35 -11.44 4.75
C LEU A 38 -45.87 -11.45 4.87
N GLU A 39 -46.40 -12.55 5.40
CA GLU A 39 -47.82 -12.69 5.74
C GLU A 39 -47.98 -12.65 7.26
N ILE A 40 -48.90 -11.81 7.74
CA ILE A 40 -49.33 -11.80 9.14
C ILE A 40 -50.74 -12.38 9.17
N GLU A 41 -50.90 -13.49 9.86
CA GLU A 41 -52.19 -14.16 10.01
C GLU A 41 -52.73 -14.00 11.43
N GLN A 42 -54.04 -13.76 11.53
CA GLN A 42 -54.80 -13.85 12.78
C GLN A 42 -56.00 -14.76 12.54
N ASP A 43 -56.16 -15.79 13.37
CA ASP A 43 -57.27 -16.75 13.29
C ASP A 43 -57.43 -17.39 11.89
N MET A 44 -56.30 -17.78 11.26
CA MET A 44 -56.22 -18.34 9.90
C MET A 44 -56.63 -17.38 8.78
N ILE A 45 -56.66 -16.08 9.07
CA ILE A 45 -56.94 -15.02 8.10
C ILE A 45 -55.69 -14.15 7.96
N THR A 46 -55.15 -14.04 6.75
CA THR A 46 -54.09 -13.08 6.43
C THR A 46 -54.63 -11.65 6.60
N ILE A 47 -54.13 -10.95 7.61
CA ILE A 47 -54.51 -9.56 7.93
C ILE A 47 -53.54 -8.54 7.34
N LEU A 48 -52.33 -8.97 6.97
CA LEU A 48 -51.35 -8.17 6.25
C LEU A 48 -50.50 -9.06 5.36
N GLU A 49 -50.27 -8.60 4.14
CA GLU A 49 -49.31 -9.16 3.20
C GLU A 49 -48.37 -8.03 2.75
N SER A 50 -47.06 -8.27 2.78
CA SER A 50 -46.06 -7.35 2.25
C SER A 50 -45.07 -8.11 1.41
N THR A 51 -44.85 -7.65 0.18
CA THR A 51 -43.94 -8.27 -0.77
C THR A 51 -42.65 -7.47 -0.88
N LEU A 52 -41.51 -8.14 -0.71
CA LEU A 52 -40.19 -7.59 -0.98
C LEU A 52 -39.57 -8.36 -2.15
N ASN A 53 -39.49 -7.72 -3.31
CA ASN A 53 -38.79 -8.31 -4.46
C ASN A 53 -37.29 -8.33 -4.18
N LEU A 54 -36.70 -9.53 -4.18
CA LEU A 54 -35.29 -9.71 -3.86
C LEU A 54 -34.59 -10.48 -4.96
N SER A 55 -33.32 -10.16 -5.12
CA SER A 55 -32.39 -11.01 -5.86
C SER A 55 -31.19 -11.26 -4.96
N ILE A 56 -31.01 -12.51 -4.57
CA ILE A 56 -29.94 -12.97 -3.69
C ILE A 56 -28.91 -13.65 -4.58
N ASP A 57 -27.70 -13.13 -4.60
CA ASP A 57 -26.57 -13.71 -5.36
C ASP A 57 -25.26 -13.34 -4.65
N SER A 58 -24.13 -13.80 -5.19
CA SER A 58 -22.82 -13.37 -4.74
C SER A 58 -22.69 -11.84 -4.83
N VAL A 59 -22.10 -11.22 -3.81
CA VAL A 59 -21.77 -9.79 -3.80
C VAL A 59 -20.93 -9.37 -5.01
N GLU A 60 -20.15 -10.29 -5.59
CA GLU A 60 -19.34 -10.03 -6.79
C GLU A 60 -20.16 -9.76 -8.06
N THR A 61 -21.47 -10.01 -8.02
CA THR A 61 -22.41 -9.64 -9.10
C THR A 61 -22.94 -8.22 -8.97
N MET A 62 -22.60 -7.53 -7.87
CA MET A 62 -23.00 -6.17 -7.56
C MET A 62 -21.94 -5.13 -7.94
N PHE A 63 -20.77 -5.56 -8.41
CA PHE A 63 -19.68 -4.65 -8.75
C PHE A 63 -18.81 -5.15 -9.91
N ARG A 64 -18.06 -4.23 -10.52
CA ARG A 64 -17.21 -4.48 -11.67
C ARG A 64 -15.83 -4.97 -11.27
N TYR A 65 -15.20 -5.78 -12.11
CA TYR A 65 -13.92 -6.39 -11.80
C TYR A 65 -12.97 -6.31 -12.99
N ARG A 66 -11.76 -5.81 -12.75
CA ARG A 66 -10.69 -5.74 -13.75
C ARG A 66 -9.48 -6.55 -13.28
N ASN A 67 -9.02 -7.47 -14.11
CA ASN A 67 -7.91 -8.35 -13.83
C ASN A 67 -6.70 -8.00 -14.69
N LEU A 68 -5.77 -7.23 -14.12
CA LEU A 68 -4.54 -6.83 -14.79
C LEU A 68 -3.42 -7.85 -14.63
N ARG A 69 -3.60 -8.96 -13.90
CA ARG A 69 -2.56 -9.99 -13.72
C ARG A 69 -2.02 -10.56 -15.05
N PRO A 70 -2.86 -10.87 -16.06
CA PRO A 70 -2.39 -11.44 -17.32
C PRO A 70 -1.46 -10.51 -18.10
N SER A 71 -1.53 -9.19 -17.88
CA SER A 71 -0.64 -8.22 -18.54
C SER A 71 0.84 -8.48 -18.23
N LEU A 72 1.14 -9.07 -17.07
CA LEU A 72 2.49 -9.48 -16.65
C LEU A 72 2.68 -11.00 -16.72
N GLY A 73 1.82 -11.70 -17.46
CA GLY A 73 1.89 -13.16 -17.64
C GLY A 73 1.45 -13.99 -16.43
N ALA A 74 0.87 -13.38 -15.39
CA ALA A 74 0.37 -14.09 -14.22
C ALA A 74 -1.06 -14.62 -14.42
N SER A 75 -1.34 -15.77 -13.82
CA SER A 75 -2.66 -16.41 -13.87
C SER A 75 -3.53 -16.12 -12.63
N GLY A 76 -4.80 -16.51 -12.70
CA GLY A 76 -5.79 -16.34 -11.63
C GLY A 76 -6.67 -15.09 -11.80
N GLY A 77 -7.65 -14.91 -10.91
CA GLY A 77 -8.54 -13.73 -10.85
C GLY A 77 -9.84 -13.89 -11.62
N GLY A 78 -9.85 -14.73 -12.66
CA GLY A 78 -11.01 -14.91 -13.53
C GLY A 78 -11.08 -13.82 -14.61
N PRO A 79 -12.11 -13.85 -15.46
CA PRO A 79 -12.31 -12.84 -16.48
C PRO A 79 -12.74 -11.51 -15.87
N ASP A 80 -12.54 -10.44 -16.63
CA ASP A 80 -13.12 -9.13 -16.34
C ASP A 80 -14.64 -9.19 -16.27
N ARG A 81 -15.22 -8.28 -15.50
CA ARG A 81 -16.68 -8.13 -15.33
C ARG A 81 -17.02 -6.65 -15.43
N ASP A 82 -17.47 -6.24 -16.60
CA ASP A 82 -17.85 -4.84 -16.87
C ASP A 82 -19.33 -4.57 -16.54
N ASP A 83 -20.15 -5.62 -16.56
CA ASP A 83 -21.58 -5.57 -16.29
C ASP A 83 -21.92 -6.08 -14.88
N VAL A 84 -22.77 -5.32 -14.19
CA VAL A 84 -23.35 -5.69 -12.88
C VAL A 84 -24.78 -6.22 -13.09
N THR A 85 -25.11 -7.35 -12.47
CA THR A 85 -26.41 -8.03 -12.67
C THR A 85 -27.32 -8.00 -11.45
N ASN A 86 -26.76 -7.71 -10.27
CA ASN A 86 -27.50 -7.74 -9.01
C ASN A 86 -27.45 -6.44 -8.20
N PHE A 87 -26.90 -5.39 -8.79
CA PHE A 87 -26.91 -4.01 -8.27
C PHE A 87 -26.76 -3.06 -9.46
N PRO A 88 -27.85 -2.74 -10.16
CA PRO A 88 -27.77 -1.87 -11.34
C PRO A 88 -27.27 -0.49 -10.94
N ASP A 89 -26.55 0.16 -11.86
CA ASP A 89 -26.04 1.51 -11.64
C ASP A 89 -27.18 2.49 -11.35
N ASP A 90 -26.90 3.47 -10.48
CA ASP A 90 -27.80 4.60 -10.28
C ASP A 90 -27.72 5.52 -11.52
N PRO A 91 -28.81 5.72 -12.28
CA PRO A 91 -28.80 6.55 -13.47
C PRO A 91 -28.51 8.03 -13.19
N GLU A 92 -28.60 8.45 -11.92
CA GLU A 92 -28.31 9.82 -11.48
C GLU A 92 -26.86 9.99 -10.98
N ASN A 93 -26.06 8.91 -10.93
CA ASN A 93 -24.66 8.96 -10.53
C ASN A 93 -23.73 8.48 -11.67
N ASP A 94 -22.88 9.39 -12.16
CA ASP A 94 -21.93 9.12 -13.21
C ASP A 94 -20.48 8.91 -12.73
N SER A 95 -20.24 8.82 -11.42
CA SER A 95 -18.92 8.64 -10.81
C SER A 95 -18.47 7.16 -10.76
N ASP A 96 -17.16 6.96 -10.92
CA ASP A 96 -16.49 5.66 -10.77
C ASP A 96 -15.58 5.64 -9.52
N VAL A 97 -15.61 4.54 -8.78
CA VAL A 97 -14.71 4.29 -7.65
C VAL A 97 -13.95 3.01 -7.88
N VAL A 98 -12.63 3.14 -7.96
CA VAL A 98 -11.72 2.06 -8.30
C VAL A 98 -10.91 1.68 -7.07
N PHE A 99 -10.99 0.42 -6.63
CA PHE A 99 -10.20 -0.07 -5.50
C PHE A 99 -9.10 -1.04 -5.92
N ILE A 100 -7.86 -0.73 -5.54
CA ILE A 100 -6.67 -1.54 -5.80
C ILE A 100 -6.14 -2.14 -4.49
N HIS A 101 -6.01 -3.47 -4.44
CA HIS A 101 -5.49 -4.17 -3.28
C HIS A 101 -3.96 -4.03 -3.12
N GLY A 102 -3.47 -4.40 -1.94
CA GLY A 102 -2.05 -4.35 -1.58
C GLY A 102 -1.17 -5.52 -2.01
N TYR A 103 0.01 -5.58 -1.39
CA TYR A 103 1.03 -6.63 -1.53
C TYR A 103 0.60 -7.97 -0.90
N ASN A 104 1.08 -9.08 -1.47
CA ASN A 104 0.87 -10.44 -0.99
C ASN A 104 -0.62 -10.84 -0.90
N VAL A 105 -1.39 -10.34 -1.85
CA VAL A 105 -2.80 -10.64 -2.04
C VAL A 105 -2.91 -11.48 -3.32
N THR A 106 -3.24 -12.75 -3.14
CA THR A 106 -3.51 -13.64 -4.28
C THR A 106 -4.73 -13.17 -5.05
N ALA A 107 -4.87 -13.59 -6.30
CA ALA A 107 -6.04 -13.28 -7.11
C ALA A 107 -7.37 -13.63 -6.42
N GLU A 108 -7.42 -14.76 -5.68
CA GLU A 108 -8.61 -15.13 -4.91
C GLU A 108 -8.82 -14.24 -3.67
N LYS A 109 -7.75 -13.89 -2.94
CA LYS A 109 -7.85 -12.98 -1.81
C LYS A 109 -8.25 -11.56 -2.25
N ALA A 110 -7.87 -11.15 -3.46
CA ALA A 110 -8.23 -9.85 -4.04
C ALA A 110 -9.75 -9.73 -4.19
N ARG A 111 -10.43 -10.77 -4.66
CA ARG A 111 -11.90 -10.81 -4.74
C ARG A 111 -12.57 -10.61 -3.38
N GLY A 112 -12.00 -11.20 -2.33
CA GLY A 112 -12.42 -10.96 -0.94
C GLY A 112 -12.20 -9.52 -0.49
N TRP A 113 -11.04 -8.92 -0.78
CA TRP A 113 -10.79 -7.49 -0.54
C TRP A 113 -11.83 -6.60 -1.22
N HIS A 114 -12.06 -6.84 -2.52
CA HIS A 114 -13.02 -6.07 -3.32
C HIS A 114 -14.42 -6.15 -2.75
N SER A 115 -14.86 -7.37 -2.42
CA SER A 115 -16.16 -7.62 -1.80
C SER A 115 -16.34 -6.89 -0.46
N GLU A 116 -15.31 -6.88 0.39
CA GLU A 116 -15.39 -6.17 1.67
C GLU A 116 -15.42 -4.66 1.51
N ILE A 117 -14.58 -4.08 0.65
CA ILE A 117 -14.57 -2.63 0.43
C ILE A 117 -15.87 -2.18 -0.23
N PHE A 118 -16.35 -2.91 -1.24
CA PHE A 118 -17.64 -2.65 -1.88
C PHE A 118 -18.77 -2.61 -0.84
N LYS A 119 -18.91 -3.65 0.00
CA LYS A 119 -19.97 -3.70 1.03
C LYS A 119 -19.90 -2.50 1.96
N ARG A 120 -18.71 -2.05 2.35
CA ARG A 120 -18.54 -0.93 3.27
C ARG A 120 -18.96 0.38 2.62
N LEU A 121 -18.57 0.61 1.37
CA LEU A 121 -19.03 1.77 0.60
C LEU A 121 -20.55 1.74 0.39
N PHE A 122 -21.09 0.58 -0.01
CA PHE A 122 -22.53 0.36 -0.17
C PHE A 122 -23.30 0.69 1.13
N TRP A 123 -22.85 0.17 2.28
CA TRP A 123 -23.50 0.44 3.57
C TRP A 123 -23.32 1.87 4.07
N SER A 124 -22.31 2.59 3.58
CA SER A 124 -22.14 4.03 3.85
C SER A 124 -22.93 4.93 2.88
N GLY A 125 -23.68 4.34 1.95
CA GLY A 125 -24.57 5.06 1.03
C GLY A 125 -23.96 5.46 -0.31
N SER A 126 -22.76 4.98 -0.65
CA SER A 126 -22.14 5.22 -1.95
C SER A 126 -22.99 4.65 -3.09
N LYS A 127 -23.28 5.47 -4.10
CA LYS A 127 -23.96 5.06 -5.34
C LYS A 127 -23.03 5.00 -6.55
N ALA A 128 -21.75 5.32 -6.36
CA ALA A 128 -20.74 5.29 -7.41
C ALA A 128 -20.55 3.86 -7.94
N ARG A 129 -20.18 3.76 -9.21
CA ARG A 129 -19.85 2.48 -9.85
C ARG A 129 -18.55 1.95 -9.28
N PHE A 130 -18.61 0.85 -8.53
CA PHE A 130 -17.42 0.26 -7.92
C PHE A 130 -16.69 -0.71 -8.87
N HIS A 131 -15.36 -0.56 -8.94
CA HIS A 131 -14.46 -1.41 -9.71
C HIS A 131 -13.37 -1.99 -8.82
N GLY A 132 -13.36 -3.31 -8.66
CA GLY A 132 -12.28 -4.03 -7.99
C GLY A 132 -11.16 -4.38 -8.97
N VAL A 133 -9.95 -3.86 -8.74
CA VAL A 133 -8.80 -4.11 -9.62
C VAL A 133 -7.83 -5.08 -8.98
N THR A 134 -7.44 -6.12 -9.73
CA THR A 134 -6.44 -7.11 -9.32
C THR A 134 -5.17 -6.97 -10.14
N TRP A 135 -4.01 -7.04 -9.48
CA TRP A 135 -2.70 -7.00 -10.12
C TRP A 135 -1.78 -8.12 -9.62
N TYR A 136 -0.62 -8.29 -10.25
CA TYR A 136 0.32 -9.37 -9.92
C TYR A 136 1.26 -9.01 -8.74
N GLY A 137 0.66 -8.84 -7.56
CA GLY A 137 1.36 -8.45 -6.32
C GLY A 137 1.66 -9.59 -5.35
N ASP A 138 1.68 -10.83 -5.81
CA ASP A 138 1.86 -12.03 -4.99
C ASP A 138 2.90 -13.02 -5.54
N GLN A 139 3.84 -12.55 -6.36
CA GLN A 139 4.88 -13.38 -6.98
C GLN A 139 5.74 -14.12 -5.93
N GLY A 140 5.91 -13.55 -4.74
CA GLY A 140 6.69 -14.12 -3.65
C GLY A 140 6.08 -15.33 -2.90
N LEU A 141 4.97 -15.92 -3.35
CA LEU A 141 4.27 -16.99 -2.60
C LEU A 141 4.82 -18.42 -2.82
N VAL A 142 5.70 -18.63 -3.81
CA VAL A 142 6.36 -19.92 -4.03
C VAL A 142 7.61 -20.01 -3.14
N PHE A 143 7.62 -20.92 -2.15
CA PHE A 143 8.66 -21.14 -1.14
C PHE A 143 8.86 -20.09 -0.02
N LYS A 144 7.83 -19.30 0.37
CA LYS A 144 7.88 -18.41 1.55
C LYS A 144 9.08 -17.43 1.60
N THR A 145 9.73 -17.13 0.48
CA THR A 145 10.75 -16.09 0.37
C THR A 145 10.10 -14.82 -0.17
N LEU A 146 9.94 -13.85 0.73
CA LEU A 146 9.31 -12.56 0.54
C LEU A 146 10.10 -11.70 -0.47
N ARG A 147 9.87 -11.93 -1.77
CA ARG A 147 10.37 -11.09 -2.86
C ARG A 147 9.57 -9.80 -2.99
N TYR A 148 9.53 -9.01 -1.92
CA TYR A 148 8.85 -7.71 -1.88
C TYR A 148 9.20 -6.83 -3.08
N TYR A 149 10.47 -6.81 -3.49
CA TYR A 149 10.93 -6.01 -4.62
C TYR A 149 10.42 -6.49 -5.99
N ALA A 150 10.15 -7.79 -6.15
CA ALA A 150 9.55 -8.32 -7.38
C ALA A 150 8.11 -7.80 -7.51
N ASP A 151 7.35 -7.82 -6.42
CA ASP A 151 5.99 -7.28 -6.41
C ASP A 151 5.99 -5.74 -6.55
N VAL A 152 6.98 -5.01 -6.02
CA VAL A 152 7.16 -3.58 -6.32
C VAL A 152 7.46 -3.35 -7.81
N THR A 153 8.29 -4.20 -8.43
CA THR A 153 8.58 -4.13 -9.87
C THR A 153 7.32 -4.37 -10.69
N ASN A 154 6.54 -5.40 -10.34
CA ASN A 154 5.25 -5.68 -10.96
C ASN A 154 4.26 -4.52 -10.77
N ALA A 155 4.29 -3.81 -9.65
CA ALA A 155 3.43 -2.66 -9.43
C ALA A 155 3.71 -1.53 -10.45
N PHE A 156 4.99 -1.24 -10.71
CA PHE A 156 5.38 -0.29 -11.76
C PHE A 156 4.93 -0.77 -13.14
N HIS A 157 5.20 -2.02 -13.51
CA HIS A 157 4.80 -2.51 -14.83
C HIS A 157 3.28 -2.64 -15.01
N THR A 158 2.53 -2.86 -13.93
CA THR A 158 1.05 -2.86 -13.99
C THR A 158 0.50 -1.45 -14.22
N SER A 159 1.24 -0.41 -13.85
CA SER A 159 0.71 0.94 -13.78
C SER A 159 0.34 1.54 -15.15
N GLU A 160 1.03 1.15 -16.23
CA GLU A 160 0.66 1.49 -17.61
C GLU A 160 -0.74 0.97 -17.95
N HIS A 161 -0.95 -0.35 -17.78
CA HIS A 161 -2.24 -0.99 -18.05
C HIS A 161 -3.36 -0.51 -17.12
N PHE A 162 -3.01 -0.07 -15.91
CA PHE A 162 -3.97 0.55 -15.02
C PHE A 162 -4.37 1.94 -15.53
N ALA A 163 -3.41 2.75 -16.02
CA ALA A 163 -3.70 4.04 -16.63
C ALA A 163 -4.56 3.90 -17.90
N ASP A 164 -4.25 2.94 -18.76
CA ASP A 164 -5.07 2.63 -19.95
C ASP A 164 -6.52 2.33 -19.54
N TYR A 165 -6.71 1.46 -18.55
CA TYR A 165 -8.04 1.14 -18.04
C TYR A 165 -8.79 2.37 -17.52
N ILE A 166 -8.15 3.22 -16.72
CA ILE A 166 -8.77 4.46 -16.24
C ILE A 166 -9.18 5.38 -17.40
N ASN A 167 -8.28 5.58 -18.36
CA ASN A 167 -8.47 6.57 -19.42
C ASN A 167 -9.39 6.10 -20.56
N GLU A 168 -9.41 4.80 -20.86
CA GLU A 168 -10.13 4.25 -21.99
C GLU A 168 -11.52 3.73 -21.60
N ASP A 169 -11.66 3.14 -20.41
CA ASP A 169 -12.86 2.39 -20.02
C ASP A 169 -13.75 3.14 -19.03
N LEU A 170 -13.18 4.04 -18.22
CA LEU A 170 -13.95 4.80 -17.21
C LEU A 170 -14.36 6.18 -17.74
N LYS A 171 -15.45 6.71 -17.21
CA LYS A 171 -16.04 7.98 -17.65
C LYS A 171 -16.59 8.76 -16.47
N GLY A 172 -16.54 10.08 -16.55
CA GLY A 172 -16.99 10.96 -15.46
C GLY A 172 -15.91 11.09 -14.38
N ASP A 173 -16.34 11.40 -13.16
CA ASP A 173 -15.44 11.61 -12.03
C ASP A 173 -14.88 10.27 -11.52
N VAL A 174 -13.55 10.12 -11.55
CA VAL A 174 -12.86 8.90 -11.15
C VAL A 174 -12.17 9.08 -9.81
N THR A 175 -12.58 8.26 -8.84
CA THR A 175 -11.91 8.12 -7.54
C THR A 175 -11.09 6.83 -7.51
N VAL A 176 -9.78 6.94 -7.27
CA VAL A 176 -8.93 5.78 -7.02
C VAL A 176 -8.71 5.63 -5.52
N MET A 177 -9.02 4.45 -4.98
CA MET A 177 -8.72 4.04 -3.61
C MET A 177 -7.67 2.94 -3.67
N ALA A 178 -6.49 3.17 -3.10
CA ALA A 178 -5.42 2.17 -3.14
C ALA A 178 -4.93 1.81 -1.73
N HIS A 179 -4.82 0.51 -1.47
CA HIS A 179 -4.30 0.01 -0.21
C HIS A 179 -2.85 -0.48 -0.35
N SER A 180 -1.99 -0.16 0.62
CA SER A 180 -0.64 -0.69 0.70
C SER A 180 0.11 -0.52 -0.63
N ALA A 181 0.78 -1.55 -1.14
CA ALA A 181 1.52 -1.51 -2.41
C ALA A 181 0.67 -1.20 -3.65
N GLY A 182 -0.66 -1.31 -3.58
CA GLY A 182 -1.54 -0.78 -4.64
C GLY A 182 -1.33 0.72 -4.87
N ASN A 183 -0.84 1.45 -3.86
CA ASN A 183 -0.47 2.86 -4.01
C ASN A 183 0.72 3.09 -4.95
N ILE A 184 1.59 2.10 -5.14
CA ILE A 184 2.68 2.18 -6.13
C ILE A 184 2.07 2.12 -7.53
N VAL A 185 1.11 1.20 -7.76
CA VAL A 185 0.39 1.08 -9.04
C VAL A 185 -0.32 2.38 -9.37
N ALA A 186 -1.13 2.90 -8.43
CA ALA A 186 -1.89 4.13 -8.64
C ALA A 186 -0.98 5.37 -8.84
N SER A 187 0.04 5.53 -8.00
CA SER A 187 0.93 6.70 -8.08
C SER A 187 1.74 6.70 -9.38
N ALA A 188 2.25 5.54 -9.82
CA ALA A 188 2.95 5.42 -11.09
C ALA A 188 1.99 5.62 -12.29
N ALA A 189 0.76 5.12 -12.21
CA ALA A 189 -0.23 5.31 -13.28
C ALA A 189 -0.56 6.80 -13.46
N ILE A 190 -0.79 7.52 -12.37
CA ILE A 190 -1.05 8.97 -12.39
C ILE A 190 0.18 9.74 -12.90
N HIS A 191 1.35 9.45 -12.33
CA HIS A 191 2.54 10.25 -12.59
C HIS A 191 3.22 9.94 -13.94
N ASP A 192 3.43 8.66 -14.24
CA ASP A 192 4.26 8.21 -15.37
C ASP A 192 3.44 7.98 -16.63
N HIS A 193 2.19 7.55 -16.46
CA HIS A 193 1.31 7.13 -17.55
C HIS A 193 0.11 8.06 -17.76
N GLY A 194 -0.03 9.11 -16.93
CA GLY A 194 -1.05 10.14 -17.11
C GLY A 194 -2.48 9.65 -16.91
N ALA A 195 -2.71 8.73 -15.97
CA ALA A 195 -4.06 8.33 -15.58
C ALA A 195 -4.88 9.55 -15.10
N SER A 196 -6.04 9.77 -15.72
CA SER A 196 -6.95 10.87 -15.40
C SER A 196 -7.78 10.52 -14.17
N VAL A 197 -7.25 10.88 -12.99
CA VAL A 197 -7.88 10.63 -11.69
C VAL A 197 -8.23 11.95 -11.02
N ASP A 198 -9.50 12.12 -10.67
CA ASP A 198 -10.00 13.31 -9.97
C ASP A 198 -9.65 13.28 -8.49
N ARG A 199 -9.81 12.11 -7.85
CA ARG A 199 -9.56 11.90 -6.42
C ARG A 199 -8.74 10.66 -6.14
N TYR A 200 -7.75 10.77 -5.27
CA TYR A 200 -6.86 9.66 -4.93
C TYR A 200 -6.75 9.44 -3.42
N TYR A 201 -7.33 8.34 -2.93
CA TYR A 201 -7.33 7.97 -1.52
C TYR A 201 -6.29 6.89 -1.25
N MET A 202 -5.27 7.29 -0.50
CA MET A 202 -4.14 6.46 -0.16
C MET A 202 -4.34 5.82 1.21
N PHE A 203 -4.59 4.52 1.24
CA PHE A 203 -4.74 3.78 2.50
C PHE A 203 -3.44 3.05 2.85
N ASN A 204 -2.82 3.46 3.96
CA ASN A 204 -1.57 2.87 4.47
C ASN A 204 -0.50 2.69 3.36
N ALA A 205 -0.16 3.76 2.65
CA ALA A 205 0.77 3.70 1.52
C ALA A 205 2.23 3.41 1.97
N PRO A 206 2.91 2.37 1.42
CA PRO A 206 4.29 2.01 1.71
C PRO A 206 5.27 2.81 0.82
N LEU A 207 4.98 4.09 0.59
CA LEU A 207 5.79 5.03 -0.17
C LEU A 207 6.44 6.01 0.81
N SER A 208 7.71 6.35 0.60
CA SER A 208 8.40 7.37 1.40
C SER A 208 7.78 8.76 1.17
N LYS A 209 7.73 9.62 2.18
CA LYS A 209 7.25 11.01 2.03
C LYS A 209 7.98 11.78 0.93
N GLU A 210 9.27 11.49 0.73
CA GLU A 210 10.11 12.16 -0.28
C GLU A 210 9.64 11.94 -1.72
N VAL A 211 8.83 10.91 -1.93
CA VAL A 211 8.26 10.56 -3.24
C VAL A 211 7.32 11.64 -3.75
N PHE A 212 6.64 12.34 -2.86
CA PHE A 212 5.67 13.36 -3.21
C PHE A 212 6.18 14.78 -2.99
N LEU A 213 7.03 14.97 -1.98
CA LEU A 213 7.43 16.30 -1.48
C LEU A 213 8.92 16.60 -1.65
N GLY A 214 9.68 15.67 -2.23
CA GLY A 214 11.12 15.85 -2.45
C GLY A 214 11.92 15.81 -1.15
N GLU A 215 12.85 16.75 -0.97
CA GLU A 215 13.68 16.83 0.23
C GLU A 215 12.87 17.32 1.45
N SER A 216 12.64 16.46 2.44
CA SER A 216 12.38 16.92 3.81
C SER A 216 13.65 17.58 4.35
N GLN A 217 13.52 18.75 4.99
CA GLN A 217 14.65 19.61 5.40
C GLN A 217 15.57 19.00 6.47
N ALA A 218 15.33 17.77 6.93
CA ALA A 218 16.20 17.05 7.82
C ALA A 218 16.30 15.58 7.38
N GLU A 219 17.52 15.10 7.15
CA GLU A 219 17.78 13.66 6.98
C GLU A 219 17.12 12.88 8.11
N ASN A 220 16.35 11.85 7.79
CA ASN A 220 15.74 11.02 8.82
C ASN A 220 16.75 9.92 9.26
N PRO A 221 17.40 10.07 10.43
CA PRO A 221 18.43 9.11 10.86
C PRO A 221 17.88 7.70 11.05
N GLY A 222 16.56 7.53 11.24
CA GLY A 222 15.92 6.23 11.42
C GLY A 222 15.94 5.34 10.17
N LEU A 223 16.13 5.92 8.99
CA LEU A 223 16.21 5.21 7.70
C LEU A 223 17.60 5.24 7.06
N ILE A 224 18.62 5.64 7.83
CA ILE A 224 20.01 5.47 7.46
C ILE A 224 20.56 4.27 8.24
N HIS A 225 21.14 3.31 7.51
CA HIS A 225 21.76 2.16 8.15
C HIS A 225 22.88 2.61 9.10
N ALA A 226 22.94 2.04 10.30
CA ALA A 226 23.80 2.50 11.39
C ALA A 226 25.28 2.58 11.01
N ALA A 227 25.78 1.66 10.17
CA ALA A 227 27.15 1.68 9.66
C ALA A 227 27.52 2.98 8.89
N TRP A 228 26.53 3.71 8.38
CA TRP A 228 26.72 4.94 7.61
C TRP A 228 26.55 6.22 8.45
N ARG A 229 26.03 6.11 9.67
CA ARG A 229 25.66 7.24 10.54
C ARG A 229 26.23 7.17 11.96
N GLN A 230 27.31 6.40 12.18
CA GLN A 230 27.96 6.36 13.49
C GLN A 230 28.53 7.73 13.85
N GLU A 231 28.45 8.12 15.12
CA GLU A 231 28.79 9.48 15.60
C GLU A 231 30.21 9.93 15.22
N ASN A 232 31.18 9.01 15.24
CA ASN A 232 32.58 9.29 14.87
C ASN A 232 32.91 8.99 13.40
N ASN A 233 31.93 8.59 12.59
CA ASN A 233 32.12 8.13 11.22
C ASN A 233 30.84 8.33 10.36
N LYS A 234 30.25 9.53 10.39
CA LYS A 234 29.07 9.87 9.58
C LYS A 234 29.51 10.16 8.14
N TYR A 235 29.09 9.32 7.20
CA TYR A 235 29.41 9.51 5.78
C TYR A 235 28.52 10.58 5.15
N ASN A 236 29.10 11.35 4.23
CA ASN A 236 28.39 12.35 3.43
C ASN A 236 27.31 11.71 2.55
N ALA A 237 26.16 12.36 2.42
CA ALA A 237 25.03 11.84 1.65
C ALA A 237 25.31 11.63 0.17
N VAL A 238 26.27 12.37 -0.41
CA VAL A 238 26.71 12.15 -1.81
C VAL A 238 27.23 10.73 -2.07
N LEU A 239 27.60 9.99 -1.02
CA LEU A 239 28.06 8.61 -1.10
C LEU A 239 26.92 7.58 -1.05
N TYR A 240 25.69 8.00 -0.75
CA TYR A 240 24.55 7.10 -0.59
C TYR A 240 24.01 6.66 -1.96
N ALA A 241 23.56 5.40 -2.04
CA ALA A 241 22.88 4.90 -3.23
C ALA A 241 21.64 5.74 -3.61
N SER A 242 20.93 6.31 -2.64
CA SER A 242 19.75 7.17 -2.88
C SER A 242 20.08 8.52 -3.50
N GLU A 243 21.34 8.99 -3.41
CA GLU A 243 21.77 10.28 -3.94
C GLU A 243 22.62 10.14 -5.21
N TRP A 244 22.96 8.91 -5.61
CA TRP A 244 23.85 8.63 -6.73
C TRP A 244 23.35 9.18 -8.06
N SER A 245 22.03 9.20 -8.26
CA SER A 245 21.38 9.79 -9.43
C SER A 245 21.76 11.26 -9.67
N ARG A 246 22.07 12.03 -8.63
CA ARG A 246 22.44 13.45 -8.71
C ARG A 246 23.79 13.69 -9.37
N LEU A 247 24.59 12.64 -9.57
CA LEU A 247 25.85 12.73 -10.29
C LEU A 247 25.64 12.87 -11.80
N PHE A 248 24.45 12.54 -12.31
CA PHE A 248 24.14 12.47 -13.73
C PHE A 248 23.28 13.66 -14.17
N GLY A 249 23.43 14.08 -15.42
CA GLY A 249 22.56 15.08 -16.04
C GLY A 249 21.27 14.45 -16.57
N ASP A 250 20.28 15.29 -16.88
CA ASP A 250 18.92 14.88 -17.27
C ASP A 250 18.85 13.95 -18.50
N SER A 251 19.85 14.01 -19.39
CA SER A 251 19.92 13.14 -20.58
C SER A 251 20.34 11.70 -20.29
N ASP A 252 20.85 11.43 -19.08
CA ASP A 252 21.27 10.11 -18.65
C ASP A 252 20.19 9.50 -17.75
N SER A 253 19.69 8.31 -18.11
CA SER A 253 18.57 7.67 -17.41
C SER A 253 18.88 7.32 -15.95
N ARG A 254 20.16 7.28 -15.54
CA ARG A 254 20.56 7.12 -14.13
C ARG A 254 20.16 8.30 -13.26
N SER A 255 19.98 9.49 -13.84
CA SER A 255 19.45 10.67 -13.13
C SER A 255 18.04 10.44 -12.58
N LYS A 256 17.29 9.48 -13.14
CA LYS A 256 15.93 9.13 -12.73
C LYS A 256 15.88 8.05 -11.63
N LEU A 257 17.02 7.52 -11.18
CA LEU A 257 17.09 6.50 -10.13
C LEU A 257 17.04 7.14 -8.74
N THR A 258 15.92 7.79 -8.44
CA THR A 258 15.67 8.44 -7.15
C THR A 258 14.22 8.29 -6.74
N TRP A 259 14.00 8.16 -5.42
CA TRP A 259 12.66 8.25 -4.86
C TRP A 259 12.21 9.70 -4.71
N ARG A 260 13.13 10.67 -4.66
CA ARG A 260 12.78 12.08 -4.49
C ARG A 260 11.95 12.58 -5.66
N ASP A 261 10.83 13.22 -5.34
CA ASP A 261 9.91 13.79 -6.31
C ASP A 261 9.38 12.79 -7.36
N ARG A 262 9.55 11.49 -7.10
CA ARG A 262 9.27 10.42 -8.06
C ARG A 262 7.80 10.38 -8.49
N PHE A 263 6.89 10.77 -7.61
CA PHE A 263 5.47 10.90 -7.88
C PHE A 263 4.93 12.29 -7.54
N LYS A 264 5.75 13.35 -7.70
CA LYS A 264 5.34 14.73 -7.35
C LYS A 264 4.02 15.16 -7.99
N ASN A 265 3.75 14.75 -9.23
CA ASN A 265 2.52 15.10 -9.95
C ASN A 265 1.26 14.50 -9.33
N VAL A 266 1.37 13.47 -8.46
CA VAL A 266 0.20 12.98 -7.71
C VAL A 266 -0.40 14.08 -6.82
N THR A 267 0.42 15.05 -6.38
CA THR A 267 -0.04 16.19 -5.58
C THR A 267 -0.96 17.16 -6.34
N THR A 268 -1.09 17.00 -7.67
CA THR A 268 -2.03 17.80 -8.47
C THR A 268 -3.44 17.19 -8.52
N THR A 269 -3.60 15.95 -8.07
CA THR A 269 -4.90 15.30 -7.84
C THR A 269 -5.43 15.68 -6.44
N ASP A 270 -6.74 15.61 -6.22
CA ASP A 270 -7.31 15.70 -4.87
C ASP A 270 -6.93 14.44 -4.06
N VAL A 271 -5.71 14.44 -3.55
CA VAL A 271 -5.07 13.34 -2.85
C VAL A 271 -5.32 13.43 -1.34
N ILE A 272 -5.73 12.32 -0.75
CA ILE A 272 -5.94 12.19 0.69
C ILE A 272 -5.16 10.98 1.21
N ASN A 273 -4.26 11.23 2.14
CA ASN A 273 -3.53 10.23 2.89
C ASN A 273 -4.34 9.74 4.09
N PHE A 274 -4.95 8.57 3.96
CA PHE A 274 -5.52 7.85 5.09
C PHE A 274 -4.44 6.99 5.76
N TYR A 275 -3.86 7.55 6.82
CA TYR A 275 -2.71 6.98 7.52
C TYR A 275 -3.07 6.46 8.91
N SER A 276 -2.17 5.67 9.50
CA SER A 276 -2.21 5.34 10.92
C SER A 276 -0.81 5.26 11.49
N GLU A 277 -0.53 6.09 12.50
CA GLU A 277 0.73 6.07 13.25
C GLU A 277 1.01 4.71 13.88
N THR A 278 -0.03 3.94 14.18
CA THR A 278 0.09 2.62 14.84
C THR A 278 0.18 1.42 13.88
N ASP A 279 0.30 1.68 12.57
CA ASP A 279 0.36 0.65 11.52
C ASP A 279 1.53 -0.32 11.77
N ASN A 280 1.24 -1.60 11.99
CA ASN A 280 2.26 -2.59 12.36
C ASN A 280 3.24 -2.99 11.22
N VAL A 281 3.05 -2.48 10.01
CA VAL A 281 3.91 -2.69 8.84
C VAL A 281 4.77 -1.45 8.57
N LEU A 282 4.15 -0.27 8.71
CA LEU A 282 4.69 1.03 8.30
C LEU A 282 5.15 1.93 9.44
N HIS A 283 4.88 1.56 10.70
CA HIS A 283 5.30 2.34 11.86
C HIS A 283 6.79 2.69 11.76
N ASP A 284 7.10 3.90 12.20
CA ASP A 284 8.46 4.41 12.19
C ASP A 284 9.36 3.53 13.04
N PHE A 285 10.55 3.23 12.52
CA PHE A 285 11.58 2.57 13.29
C PHE A 285 12.30 3.62 14.14
N ASP A 286 11.76 3.90 15.33
CA ASP A 286 12.38 4.78 16.31
C ASP A 286 13.30 3.95 17.23
N ARG A 287 14.61 4.01 16.93
CA ARG A 287 15.64 3.67 17.90
C ARG A 287 16.64 4.82 17.96
N GLU A 288 16.49 5.62 19.02
CA GLU A 288 17.59 6.35 19.66
C GLU A 288 18.71 5.35 20.04
N GLY A 289 19.56 5.02 19.08
CA GLY A 289 20.61 4.03 19.26
C GLY A 289 21.41 3.75 17.99
N THR A 290 22.68 3.41 18.19
CA THR A 290 23.70 3.14 17.16
C THR A 290 23.55 1.80 16.43
N SER A 291 22.41 1.11 16.55
CA SER A 291 22.21 -0.22 15.96
C SER A 291 20.99 -0.29 15.05
N SER A 292 21.24 -0.52 13.76
CA SER A 292 20.23 -1.02 12.82
C SER A 292 19.87 -2.46 13.19
N PRO A 293 18.66 -2.94 12.84
CA PRO A 293 18.32 -4.34 13.06
C PRO A 293 19.35 -5.23 12.33
N PRO A 294 19.94 -6.23 13.01
CA PRO A 294 20.86 -7.15 12.33
C PRO A 294 20.11 -7.89 11.23
N VAL A 295 20.77 -8.08 10.08
CA VAL A 295 20.24 -8.88 8.97
C VAL A 295 19.79 -10.25 9.51
N GLY A 296 18.54 -10.66 9.24
CA GLY A 296 18.01 -11.98 9.62
C GLY A 296 17.20 -12.06 10.92
N TYR A 297 17.01 -10.98 11.69
CA TYR A 297 16.17 -11.04 12.90
C TYR A 297 14.66 -10.93 12.60
N VAL A 298 14.03 -12.10 12.42
CA VAL A 298 12.58 -12.30 12.21
C VAL A 298 11.70 -11.64 13.30
N GLN A 299 12.25 -11.38 14.50
CA GLN A 299 11.50 -10.77 15.59
C GLN A 299 11.07 -9.31 15.28
N TYR A 300 11.90 -8.54 14.54
CA TYR A 300 11.60 -7.15 14.17
C TYR A 300 10.69 -7.05 12.93
N ALA A 301 10.68 -8.08 12.09
CA ALA A 301 9.85 -8.19 10.90
C ALA A 301 8.33 -8.12 11.15
N ARG A 302 7.90 -8.32 12.41
CA ARG A 302 6.47 -8.30 12.76
C ARG A 302 5.95 -6.89 13.02
N SER A 303 6.82 -5.91 13.22
CA SER A 303 6.45 -4.56 13.65
C SER A 303 6.98 -3.44 12.76
N TYR A 304 8.07 -3.69 12.01
CA TYR A 304 8.69 -2.68 11.13
C TYR A 304 9.15 -3.25 9.77
N PRO A 305 8.42 -4.18 9.15
CA PRO A 305 8.88 -4.87 7.93
C PRO A 305 9.26 -3.92 6.79
N TRP A 306 8.54 -2.80 6.61
CA TRP A 306 8.89 -1.84 5.55
C TRP A 306 10.20 -1.11 5.85
N CYS A 307 10.36 -0.53 7.05
CA CYS A 307 11.59 0.13 7.47
C CYS A 307 12.80 -0.81 7.38
N ILE A 308 12.63 -2.08 7.79
CA ILE A 308 13.67 -3.11 7.66
C ILE A 308 14.05 -3.30 6.20
N ALA A 309 13.07 -3.45 5.30
CA ALA A 309 13.34 -3.64 3.87
C ALA A 309 14.07 -2.46 3.21
N GLN A 310 13.97 -1.24 3.78
CA GLN A 310 14.74 -0.08 3.33
C GLN A 310 16.16 -0.06 3.92
N LEU A 311 16.29 -0.38 5.21
CA LEU A 311 17.57 -0.40 5.93
C LEU A 311 18.50 -1.54 5.51
N THR A 312 17.97 -2.62 4.93
CA THR A 312 18.75 -3.82 4.59
C THR A 312 19.09 -3.95 3.11
N LYS A 313 18.74 -2.96 2.28
CA LYS A 313 19.13 -2.94 0.86
C LYS A 313 20.64 -3.03 0.71
N GLY A 314 21.11 -3.89 -0.20
CA GLY A 314 22.53 -4.10 -0.49
C GLY A 314 23.34 -4.79 0.61
N ARG A 315 22.70 -5.44 1.59
CA ARG A 315 23.37 -6.04 2.77
C ARG A 315 23.36 -7.57 2.79
N SER A 316 22.76 -8.24 1.80
CA SER A 316 22.70 -9.71 1.69
C SER A 316 23.90 -10.30 0.97
N GLN A 317 24.25 -11.58 1.21
CA GLN A 317 25.14 -12.33 0.30
C GLN A 317 24.40 -12.85 -0.92
N VAL A 318 25.14 -13.06 -2.02
CA VAL A 318 24.68 -13.87 -3.15
C VAL A 318 24.49 -15.31 -2.67
N GLY A 319 23.24 -15.78 -2.63
CA GLY A 319 22.87 -17.10 -2.14
C GLY A 319 22.22 -17.12 -0.75
N ASP A 320 22.22 -15.99 -0.03
CA ASP A 320 21.36 -15.82 1.15
C ASP A 320 19.90 -15.73 0.72
N PHE A 321 19.00 -16.29 1.55
CA PHE A 321 17.57 -16.23 1.29
C PHE A 321 17.10 -14.76 1.30
N GLU A 322 16.48 -14.28 0.20
CA GLU A 322 15.81 -12.98 0.05
C GLU A 322 14.57 -12.88 0.98
N ILE A 323 14.78 -12.98 2.29
CA ILE A 323 13.75 -12.95 3.31
C ILE A 323 13.63 -11.50 3.79
N LEU A 324 12.41 -10.95 3.81
CA LEU A 324 12.07 -9.62 4.33
C LEU A 324 12.55 -8.43 3.49
N GLY A 325 12.70 -8.60 2.17
CA GLY A 325 13.17 -7.53 1.30
C GLY A 325 14.59 -7.09 1.67
N VAL A 326 15.53 -8.03 1.69
CA VAL A 326 16.98 -7.75 1.72
C VAL A 326 17.47 -7.92 0.28
N SER A 327 18.38 -7.05 -0.18
CA SER A 327 19.00 -7.14 -1.51
C SER A 327 20.52 -7.27 -1.41
N VAL A 328 21.16 -7.77 -2.47
CA VAL A 328 22.63 -7.87 -2.58
C VAL A 328 23.29 -6.64 -3.22
N ALA A 329 22.50 -5.84 -3.94
CA ALA A 329 22.97 -4.73 -4.76
C ALA A 329 22.66 -3.37 -4.14
N MET A 330 23.56 -2.42 -4.35
CA MET A 330 23.41 -1.00 -4.01
C MET A 330 23.14 -0.75 -2.51
N GLY A 331 22.13 0.05 -2.18
CA GLY A 331 21.69 0.33 -0.82
C GLY A 331 22.81 0.77 0.12
N TRP A 332 22.99 -0.01 1.18
CA TRP A 332 23.89 0.27 2.30
C TRP A 332 25.09 -0.68 2.37
N GLY A 333 25.29 -1.55 1.38
CA GLY A 333 26.51 -2.35 1.26
C GLY A 333 27.67 -1.50 0.79
N PHE A 334 28.90 -1.76 1.24
CA PHE A 334 30.10 -1.05 0.75
C PHE A 334 30.72 -1.77 -0.46
N ASN A 335 31.34 -1.03 -1.37
CA ASN A 335 32.03 -1.59 -2.54
C ASN A 335 33.37 -2.25 -2.17
N GLY A 336 33.43 -3.58 -2.19
CA GLY A 336 34.66 -4.35 -1.88
C GLY A 336 35.71 -4.41 -2.99
N ARG A 337 35.40 -4.00 -4.23
CA ARG A 337 36.37 -4.05 -5.37
C ARG A 337 37.38 -2.90 -5.35
N ILE A 338 37.05 -1.79 -4.71
CA ILE A 338 37.97 -0.65 -4.56
C ILE A 338 38.88 -0.85 -3.33
N TYR A 339 38.46 -1.68 -2.38
CA TYR A 339 39.02 -1.71 -1.02
C TYR A 339 39.28 -3.16 -0.58
N PRO A 340 40.50 -3.71 -0.79
CA PRO A 340 40.74 -5.15 -1.01
C PRO A 340 40.64 -6.07 0.22
N ASP A 341 40.35 -5.53 1.40
CA ASP A 341 40.56 -6.21 2.68
C ASP A 341 39.23 -6.40 3.43
N GLY A 342 38.17 -6.93 2.82
CA GLY A 342 36.90 -7.01 3.56
C GLY A 342 35.77 -7.77 2.91
N TRP A 343 35.27 -8.77 3.62
CA TRP A 343 34.04 -9.48 3.34
C TRP A 343 32.83 -8.54 3.48
N ALA A 344 31.73 -8.84 2.78
CA ALA A 344 30.50 -8.05 2.68
C ALA A 344 29.72 -7.79 4.01
N HIS A 345 30.29 -8.12 5.17
CA HIS A 345 29.64 -7.98 6.47
C HIS A 345 30.56 -7.31 7.48
N ASP A 346 30.17 -6.10 7.85
CA ASP A 346 30.66 -5.30 8.96
C ASP A 346 32.00 -4.55 8.76
N PRO A 347 32.06 -3.24 9.09
CA PRO A 347 33.16 -2.37 8.75
C PRO A 347 34.27 -2.51 9.79
N MET A 348 35.18 -3.44 9.59
CA MET A 348 36.55 -3.17 10.01
C MET A 348 37.21 -2.27 8.96
N ILE A 349 36.82 -0.99 9.06
CA ILE A 349 37.50 0.21 8.55
C ILE A 349 37.83 0.18 7.05
N ILE A 350 36.79 0.42 6.24
CA ILE A 350 36.87 0.81 4.84
C ILE A 350 36.75 2.34 4.83
N TYR A 351 37.87 3.07 4.75
CA TYR A 351 37.97 4.55 4.75
C TYR A 351 37.11 5.29 5.81
N THR A 352 37.75 5.95 6.76
CA THR A 352 37.05 6.88 7.67
C THR A 352 36.29 7.94 6.86
N ALA A 353 35.20 8.48 7.42
CA ALA A 353 34.40 9.54 6.79
C ALA A 353 35.28 10.71 6.33
N GLY A 354 36.27 11.11 7.15
CA GLY A 354 37.23 12.15 6.78
C GLY A 354 38.10 11.80 5.56
N GLN A 355 38.53 10.55 5.42
CA GLN A 355 39.26 10.13 4.21
C GLN A 355 38.37 10.14 2.96
N MET A 356 37.07 9.92 3.11
CA MET A 356 36.12 10.04 2.00
C MET A 356 35.78 11.49 1.66
N ASP A 357 35.76 12.37 2.66
CA ASP A 357 35.63 13.82 2.41
C ASP A 357 36.79 14.34 1.55
N ASP A 358 38.01 13.84 1.77
CA ASP A 358 39.18 14.16 0.93
C ASP A 358 39.05 13.66 -0.52
N VAL A 359 38.38 12.51 -0.74
CA VAL A 359 38.08 11.98 -2.09
C VAL A 359 37.00 12.82 -2.76
N ILE A 360 35.93 13.16 -2.04
CA ILE A 360 34.85 14.03 -2.54
C ILE A 360 35.41 15.40 -2.93
N ALA A 361 36.33 15.95 -2.14
CA ALA A 361 37.00 17.22 -2.42
C ALA A 361 37.81 17.22 -3.73
N GLN A 362 38.24 16.06 -4.21
CA GLN A 362 38.95 15.90 -5.49
C GLN A 362 38.00 15.79 -6.69
N GLY A 363 36.70 15.64 -6.46
CA GLY A 363 35.65 15.54 -7.48
C GLY A 363 34.81 14.28 -7.34
N THR A 364 33.51 14.38 -7.64
CA THR A 364 32.54 13.28 -7.48
C THR A 364 32.38 12.42 -8.72
N ASP A 365 33.02 12.77 -9.85
CA ASP A 365 32.91 12.00 -11.10
C ASP A 365 33.42 10.56 -10.96
N ILE A 366 34.39 10.31 -10.07
CA ILE A 366 34.89 8.96 -9.77
C ILE A 366 33.81 8.03 -9.21
N LEU A 367 32.78 8.60 -8.57
CA LEU A 367 31.67 7.84 -7.96
C LEU A 367 30.67 7.32 -9.00
N LYS A 368 30.74 7.78 -10.26
CA LYS A 368 29.87 7.31 -11.34
C LYS A 368 30.19 5.85 -11.70
N PRO A 369 31.39 5.51 -12.22
CA PRO A 369 31.72 4.11 -12.52
C PRO A 369 32.15 3.31 -11.28
N VAL A 370 32.54 3.99 -10.18
CA VAL A 370 33.04 3.32 -8.98
C VAL A 370 32.33 3.85 -7.74
N PRO A 371 31.07 3.44 -7.50
CA PRO A 371 30.29 3.90 -6.36
C PRO A 371 30.91 3.45 -5.04
N PHE A 372 30.66 4.22 -3.98
CA PHE A 372 31.08 3.86 -2.62
C PHE A 372 30.26 2.68 -2.06
N PHE A 373 28.99 2.60 -2.46
CA PHE A 373 28.12 1.47 -2.17
C PHE A 373 28.37 0.29 -3.13
N SER A 374 27.95 -0.91 -2.74
CA SER A 374 28.20 -2.16 -3.48
C SER A 374 27.54 -2.16 -4.86
N PRO A 375 28.30 -2.33 -5.96
CA PRO A 375 27.74 -2.49 -7.30
C PRO A 375 27.30 -3.93 -7.61
N ALA A 376 27.43 -4.86 -6.65
CA ALA A 376 27.27 -6.30 -6.90
C ALA A 376 25.90 -6.66 -7.46
N GLY A 377 25.87 -7.37 -8.58
CA GLY A 377 24.64 -7.81 -9.24
C GLY A 377 23.93 -6.72 -10.07
N MET A 378 24.59 -5.56 -10.26
CA MET A 378 24.17 -4.46 -11.12
C MET A 378 25.38 -3.84 -11.83
N GLU A 379 26.41 -4.62 -12.17
CA GLU A 379 27.66 -4.11 -12.73
C GLU A 379 27.46 -3.26 -13.98
N ASP A 380 26.57 -3.68 -14.88
CA ASP A 380 26.27 -2.99 -16.15
C ASP A 380 25.72 -1.56 -15.93
N LEU A 381 25.09 -1.29 -14.78
CA LEU A 381 24.58 0.04 -14.41
C LEU A 381 25.71 1.09 -14.30
N PHE A 382 26.91 0.64 -13.95
CA PHE A 382 28.07 1.50 -13.69
C PHE A 382 28.97 1.65 -14.92
N GLU A 383 28.62 1.09 -16.07
CA GLU A 383 29.32 1.34 -17.33
C GLU A 383 29.18 2.81 -17.76
N GLU A 384 30.22 3.37 -18.37
CA GLU A 384 30.21 4.76 -18.80
C GLU A 384 29.28 5.01 -20.01
N GLY A 385 28.78 6.25 -20.12
CA GLY A 385 28.02 6.70 -21.28
C GLY A 385 26.70 5.96 -21.49
N GLU A 386 26.38 5.69 -22.75
CA GLU A 386 25.08 5.15 -23.20
C GLU A 386 24.79 3.75 -22.65
N ALA A 387 25.81 2.92 -22.40
CA ALA A 387 25.60 1.55 -21.94
C ALA A 387 24.96 1.51 -20.54
N GLY A 388 25.55 2.21 -19.56
CA GLY A 388 24.98 2.30 -18.22
C GLY A 388 23.66 3.09 -18.16
N SER A 389 23.49 4.10 -19.02
CA SER A 389 22.22 4.82 -19.16
C SER A 389 21.11 3.90 -19.71
N GLY A 390 21.39 3.16 -20.78
CA GLY A 390 20.44 2.22 -21.38
C GLY A 390 20.05 1.11 -20.40
N PHE A 391 21.02 0.55 -19.66
CA PHE A 391 20.72 -0.42 -18.62
C PHE A 391 19.79 0.16 -17.53
N ALA A 392 20.03 1.41 -17.11
CA ALA A 392 19.20 2.09 -16.12
C ALA A 392 17.76 2.31 -16.60
N GLU A 393 17.57 2.62 -17.88
CA GLU A 393 16.25 2.77 -18.50
C GLU A 393 15.50 1.44 -18.56
N GLU A 394 16.13 0.41 -19.10
CA GLU A 394 15.53 -0.93 -19.26
C GLU A 394 15.21 -1.60 -17.92
N ASN A 395 15.94 -1.27 -16.85
CA ASN A 395 15.82 -1.91 -15.54
C ASN A 395 15.32 -0.94 -14.45
N HIS A 396 14.78 0.22 -14.80
CA HIS A 396 14.45 1.30 -13.87
C HIS A 396 13.61 0.81 -12.67
N ALA A 397 12.46 0.17 -12.94
CA ALA A 397 11.56 -0.33 -11.91
C ALA A 397 12.24 -1.33 -10.96
N ARG A 398 13.05 -2.24 -11.52
CA ARG A 398 13.81 -3.23 -10.75
C ARG A 398 14.87 -2.56 -9.87
N ILE A 399 15.63 -1.60 -10.41
CA ILE A 399 16.69 -0.90 -9.67
C ILE A 399 16.08 -0.08 -8.53
N MET A 400 15.02 0.67 -8.80
CA MET A 400 14.27 1.42 -7.79
C MET A 400 13.76 0.51 -6.67
N ALA A 401 13.08 -0.59 -7.06
CA ALA A 401 12.55 -1.55 -6.11
C ALA A 401 13.64 -2.22 -5.27
N TYR A 402 14.77 -2.62 -5.87
CA TYR A 402 15.76 -3.52 -5.26
C TYR A 402 16.91 -2.76 -4.59
N GLY A 403 17.46 -1.75 -5.24
CA GLY A 403 18.75 -1.14 -4.90
C GLY A 403 18.68 0.24 -4.25
N ILE A 404 17.65 1.04 -4.55
CA ILE A 404 17.55 2.43 -4.06
C ILE A 404 16.77 2.47 -2.73
N PRO A 405 17.39 2.84 -1.59
CA PRO A 405 16.70 2.96 -0.31
C PRO A 405 15.91 4.25 -0.23
N ALA A 406 14.73 4.17 0.42
CA ALA A 406 14.03 5.36 0.90
C ALA A 406 14.82 6.04 2.04
N ARG A 407 14.66 7.36 2.14
CA ARG A 407 15.34 8.23 3.11
C ARG A 407 14.41 8.91 4.09
N ASP A 408 13.10 8.73 3.94
CA ASP A 408 12.09 9.24 4.87
C ASP A 408 10.99 8.20 5.12
N TYR A 409 10.23 8.36 6.21
CA TYR A 409 9.25 7.39 6.66
C TYR A 409 8.08 7.26 5.69
N ALA A 410 7.36 6.15 5.81
CA ALA A 410 6.24 5.84 4.94
C ALA A 410 5.05 6.78 5.17
N VAL A 411 4.46 7.26 4.08
CA VAL A 411 3.26 8.11 4.05
C VAL A 411 2.11 7.46 4.82
N GLY A 412 1.94 6.14 4.71
CA GLY A 412 0.86 5.40 5.36
C GLY A 412 0.89 5.33 6.89
N ALA A 413 1.97 5.80 7.53
CA ALA A 413 2.08 5.94 8.98
C ALA A 413 2.29 7.39 9.44
N ASN A 414 2.34 8.35 8.51
CA ASN A 414 2.80 9.70 8.79
C ASN A 414 1.92 10.78 8.16
N TYR A 415 1.69 11.86 8.90
CA TYR A 415 1.22 13.12 8.31
C TYR A 415 2.24 13.58 7.26
N THR A 416 1.79 13.76 6.02
CA THR A 416 2.66 13.94 4.86
C THR A 416 2.36 15.23 4.14
N PHE A 417 1.15 15.37 3.60
CA PHE A 417 0.82 16.48 2.70
C PHE A 417 0.66 17.80 3.47
N PRO A 418 0.89 18.97 2.85
CA PRO A 418 0.79 20.25 3.55
C PRO A 418 -0.61 20.56 4.08
N GLY A 419 -1.67 20.22 3.35
CA GLY A 419 -3.05 20.46 3.76
C GLY A 419 -3.52 19.51 4.86
N GLU A 420 -4.17 20.05 5.90
CA GLU A 420 -4.70 19.23 7.00
C GLU A 420 -5.77 18.26 6.49
N GLU A 421 -6.61 18.71 5.57
CA GLU A 421 -7.67 17.94 4.91
C GLU A 421 -7.14 16.80 4.02
N GLN A 422 -5.87 16.88 3.60
CA GLN A 422 -5.19 15.87 2.80
C GLN A 422 -4.58 14.76 3.67
N ASN A 423 -4.70 14.83 5.00
CA ASN A 423 -4.15 13.84 5.92
C ASN A 423 -5.19 13.42 6.96
N GLU A 424 -5.67 12.19 6.84
CA GLU A 424 -6.71 11.64 7.69
C GLU A 424 -6.16 10.48 8.52
N ASN A 425 -5.93 10.72 9.81
CA ASN A 425 -5.56 9.65 10.73
C ASN A 425 -6.77 8.73 10.95
N MET A 426 -6.67 7.48 10.49
CA MET A 426 -7.78 6.53 10.53
C MET A 426 -8.27 6.18 11.95
N ILE A 427 -7.43 6.36 12.98
CA ILE A 427 -7.83 6.17 14.38
C ILE A 427 -8.97 7.14 14.78
N LYS A 428 -9.06 8.31 14.15
CA LYS A 428 -10.14 9.29 14.37
C LYS A 428 -11.53 8.72 14.10
N TYR A 429 -11.61 7.73 13.22
CA TYR A 429 -12.86 7.12 12.74
C TYR A 429 -13.24 5.83 13.45
N VAL A 430 -12.51 5.48 14.51
CA VAL A 430 -12.86 4.38 15.40
C VAL A 430 -14.14 4.72 16.15
N LEU A 431 -15.06 3.75 16.21
CA LEU A 431 -16.31 3.86 16.94
C LEU A 431 -16.07 4.33 18.38
N LYS A 432 -16.97 5.17 18.89
CA LYS A 432 -16.94 5.64 20.27
C LYS A 432 -18.23 5.28 21.00
N ASP A 433 -18.13 5.05 22.31
CA ASP A 433 -19.29 4.91 23.18
C ASP A 433 -19.89 6.29 23.54
N ALA A 434 -20.98 6.29 24.31
CA ALA A 434 -21.67 7.51 24.75
C ALA A 434 -20.81 8.46 25.61
N ASN A 435 -19.66 7.99 26.11
CA ASN A 435 -18.70 8.77 26.91
C ASN A 435 -17.44 9.14 26.11
N ASP A 436 -17.50 9.09 24.77
CA ASP A 436 -16.40 9.34 23.84
C ASP A 436 -15.22 8.35 23.97
N LYS A 437 -15.43 7.19 24.60
CA LYS A 437 -14.39 6.16 24.71
C LYS A 437 -14.35 5.32 23.44
N LEU A 438 -13.15 5.15 22.89
CA LEU A 438 -12.91 4.34 21.70
C LEU A 438 -13.29 2.88 21.95
N ILE A 439 -14.15 2.36 21.07
CA ILE A 439 -14.58 0.96 21.01
C ILE A 439 -13.83 0.29 19.86
N TRP A 440 -13.05 -0.73 20.19
CA TRP A 440 -12.28 -1.51 19.22
C TRP A 440 -12.34 -2.99 19.58
N PRO A 441 -12.13 -3.93 18.63
CA PRO A 441 -12.11 -5.35 18.94
C PRO A 441 -11.15 -5.70 20.08
N SER A 442 -11.59 -6.49 21.05
CA SER A 442 -10.82 -6.80 22.26
C SER A 442 -9.47 -7.48 21.97
N ASN A 443 -9.40 -8.27 20.90
CA ASN A 443 -8.17 -8.89 20.41
C ASN A 443 -7.17 -7.88 19.81
N ARG A 444 -7.61 -6.66 19.47
CA ARG A 444 -6.79 -5.55 18.96
C ARG A 444 -6.40 -4.54 20.04
N LEU A 445 -7.03 -4.58 21.22
CA LEU A 445 -6.75 -3.67 22.35
C LEU A 445 -5.58 -4.11 23.24
N LYS A 446 -4.97 -5.28 22.99
CA LYS A 446 -3.82 -5.76 23.77
C LYS A 446 -2.61 -4.84 23.57
N GLY A 447 -2.34 -4.01 24.58
CA GLY A 447 -1.24 -3.03 24.56
C GLY A 447 -1.62 -1.68 23.95
N GLY A 448 -2.90 -1.30 24.01
CA GLY A 448 -3.42 -0.03 23.52
C GLY A 448 -4.21 -0.17 22.22
N LEU A 449 -4.87 0.91 21.79
CA LEU A 449 -5.51 0.96 20.48
C LEU A 449 -4.43 0.94 19.40
N LYS A 450 -4.49 -0.07 18.53
CA LYS A 450 -3.61 -0.20 17.38
C LYS A 450 -4.44 -0.52 16.15
N TRP A 451 -4.24 0.26 15.11
CA TRP A 451 -4.77 0.01 13.78
C TRP A 451 -3.72 -0.75 12.98
N TRP A 452 -4.02 -2.00 12.66
CA TRP A 452 -3.13 -2.84 11.87
C TRP A 452 -3.27 -2.54 10.38
N HIS A 453 -2.25 -2.89 9.62
CA HIS A 453 -2.11 -2.51 8.21
C HIS A 453 -3.32 -2.88 7.33
N SER A 454 -4.10 -3.90 7.69
CA SER A 454 -5.29 -4.34 6.93
C SER A 454 -6.60 -4.16 7.69
N ASP A 455 -6.62 -3.44 8.82
CA ASP A 455 -7.83 -3.27 9.64
C ASP A 455 -8.95 -2.50 8.92
N ILE A 456 -8.64 -1.73 7.87
CA ILE A 456 -9.66 -1.18 6.95
C ILE A 456 -10.59 -2.27 6.37
N ARG A 457 -10.06 -3.49 6.16
CA ARG A 457 -10.80 -4.68 5.74
C ARG A 457 -11.13 -5.59 6.92
N ASP A 458 -10.15 -5.87 7.78
CA ASP A 458 -10.19 -6.97 8.77
C ASP A 458 -11.03 -6.66 10.01
N VAL A 459 -11.15 -5.39 10.38
CA VAL A 459 -11.98 -4.99 11.51
C VAL A 459 -13.39 -4.75 11.03
N ALA A 460 -14.37 -5.42 11.65
CA ALA A 460 -15.77 -5.37 11.23
C ALA A 460 -16.28 -3.92 11.09
N TYR A 461 -17.11 -3.70 10.06
CA TYR A 461 -17.62 -2.38 9.66
C TYR A 461 -18.14 -1.54 10.82
N VAL A 462 -18.85 -2.15 11.78
CA VAL A 462 -19.40 -1.44 12.95
C VAL A 462 -18.36 -0.64 13.75
N TYR A 463 -17.09 -1.07 13.77
CA TYR A 463 -16.04 -0.38 14.52
C TYR A 463 -15.41 0.78 13.75
N ASN A 464 -15.57 0.84 12.42
CA ASN A 464 -14.91 1.84 11.57
C ASN A 464 -15.84 2.42 10.48
N TYR A 465 -17.16 2.31 10.64
CA TYR A 465 -18.11 2.78 9.62
C TYR A 465 -18.00 4.29 9.36
N THR A 466 -17.69 5.08 10.39
CA THR A 466 -17.53 6.54 10.24
C THR A 466 -16.38 6.92 9.29
N LEU A 467 -15.41 6.04 9.07
CA LEU A 467 -14.37 6.22 8.04
C LEU A 467 -15.00 6.18 6.65
N PHE A 468 -15.87 5.20 6.41
CA PHE A 468 -16.54 5.02 5.12
C PHE A 468 -17.61 6.08 4.89
N ASP A 469 -18.32 6.53 5.93
CA ASP A 469 -19.20 7.69 5.84
C ASP A 469 -18.43 8.95 5.42
N ALA A 470 -17.22 9.15 5.98
CA ALA A 470 -16.37 10.27 5.61
C ALA A 470 -15.83 10.16 4.19
N ILE A 471 -15.48 8.95 3.73
CA ILE A 471 -15.05 8.69 2.34
C ILE A 471 -16.21 8.97 1.37
N SER A 472 -17.39 8.43 1.65
CA SER A 472 -18.61 8.59 0.85
C SER A 472 -19.03 10.06 0.75
N GLY A 473 -18.97 10.79 1.87
CA GLY A 473 -19.23 12.23 1.90
C GLY A 473 -18.25 13.10 1.09
N ARG A 474 -17.10 12.56 0.65
CA ARG A 474 -16.09 13.27 -0.15
C ARG A 474 -16.15 12.90 -1.65
N GLY A 475 -17.36 12.81 -2.20
CA GLY A 475 -17.57 12.58 -3.64
C GLY A 475 -17.55 11.12 -4.08
N VAL A 476 -17.65 10.17 -3.15
CA VAL A 476 -17.87 8.75 -3.47
C VAL A 476 -19.37 8.41 -3.47
N ASN A 477 -20.23 9.43 -3.38
CA ASN A 477 -21.69 9.32 -3.30
C ASN A 477 -22.40 9.42 -4.63
#